data_AF-A0A8W8P703-F1
#
_entry.id   AF-A0A8W8P703-F1
#
_cell.length_a   1.000
_cell.length_b   1.000
_cell.length_c   1.000
_cell.angle_alpha   90.00
_cell.angle_beta   90.00
_cell.angle_gamma   90.00
#
_symmetry.space_group_name_H-M   'P 1'
#
loop_
_entity.id
_entity.type
_entity.pdbx_description
1 polymer ?
#
loop_
_entity_poly.entity_id
_entity_poly.type
_entity_poly.pdbx_seq_one_letter_code
_entity_poly.pdbx_strand_id
1 'polypeptide(L)'
;MEAGHTEFYPDWHFGLWKVKWRHSNVETLAEIAASVWKSSRNGHNAPQLVDDPVAPLFFYDWATFFKRIFKPIPIILYHHFRIDKDHPGIVFVREYATSQEMAVNILKAGAAVDPTVLQLVIPPSGLDA
;
A
#
# COMPACT_ATOMS: atom_id res chain seq x y z
N MET A 1 25.15 10.76 0.75
CA MET A 1 23.90 10.43 0.06
C MET A 1 22.85 10.34 1.14
N GLU A 2 22.19 11.47 1.40
CA GLU A 2 21.14 11.50 2.43
C GLU A 2 20.01 10.58 1.98
N ALA A 3 19.49 9.77 2.90
CA ALA A 3 18.27 9.00 2.72
C ALA A 3 17.07 9.97 2.66
N GLY A 4 17.04 10.78 1.61
CA GLY A 4 15.95 11.69 1.30
C GLY A 4 14.74 10.84 0.94
N HIS A 5 13.66 11.05 1.71
CA HIS A 5 12.27 10.80 1.38
C HIS A 5 12.10 10.19 -0.02
N THR A 6 11.82 8.90 -0.10
CA THR A 6 11.51 8.24 -1.37
C THR A 6 10.35 9.00 -2.02
N GLU A 7 10.64 9.82 -3.01
CA GLU A 7 9.62 10.50 -3.82
C GLU A 7 8.86 9.40 -4.55
N PHE A 8 7.75 8.99 -3.96
CA PHE A 8 6.89 7.98 -4.51
C PHE A 8 6.24 8.59 -5.76
N TYR A 9 6.52 8.04 -6.94
CA TYR A 9 6.01 8.57 -8.22
C TYR A 9 4.48 8.81 -8.23
N PRO A 10 3.65 7.98 -7.56
CA PRO A 10 2.23 8.26 -7.37
C PRO A 10 1.89 9.57 -6.62
N ASP A 11 2.79 10.07 -5.76
CA ASP A 11 2.54 11.28 -4.97
C ASP A 11 2.54 12.56 -5.81
N TRP A 12 3.27 12.56 -6.93
CA TRP A 12 3.36 13.74 -7.82
C TRP A 12 1.97 14.15 -8.33
N HIS A 13 1.25 13.21 -8.95
CA HIS A 13 -0.04 13.51 -9.57
C HIS A 13 -1.16 13.68 -8.55
N PHE A 14 -1.08 12.96 -7.43
CA PHE A 14 -1.97 13.18 -6.29
C PHE A 14 -1.79 14.57 -5.68
N GLY A 15 -0.56 15.08 -5.60
CA GLY A 15 -0.24 16.44 -5.19
C GLY A 15 -0.95 17.52 -6.02
N LEU A 16 -0.96 17.35 -7.35
CA LEU A 16 -1.64 18.26 -8.27
C LEU A 16 -3.16 18.30 -8.05
N TRP A 17 -3.78 17.15 -7.77
CA TRP A 17 -5.19 17.11 -7.40
C TRP A 17 -5.44 17.82 -6.07
N LYS A 18 -4.63 17.55 -5.03
CA LYS A 18 -4.77 18.20 -3.71
C LYS A 18 -4.78 19.74 -3.78
N VAL A 19 -3.94 20.34 -4.63
CA VAL A 19 -3.91 21.80 -4.82
C VAL A 19 -5.22 22.32 -5.40
N LYS A 20 -5.78 21.64 -6.40
CA LYS A 20 -7.07 22.01 -7.01
C LYS A 20 -8.25 21.78 -6.07
N TRP A 21 -8.21 20.68 -5.32
CA TRP A 21 -9.24 20.28 -4.36
C TRP A 21 -9.45 21.32 -3.26
N ARG A 22 -8.37 21.88 -2.69
CA ARG A 22 -8.43 22.88 -1.61
C ARG A 22 -9.25 24.13 -1.92
N HIS A 23 -9.43 24.45 -3.21
CA HIS A 23 -10.17 25.61 -3.68
C HIS A 23 -11.46 25.23 -4.41
N SER A 24 -11.90 23.98 -4.32
CA SER A 24 -13.10 23.48 -4.98
C SER A 24 -14.30 23.49 -4.04
N ASN A 25 -15.49 23.81 -4.57
CA ASN A 25 -16.76 23.71 -3.87
C ASN A 25 -17.47 22.41 -4.27
N VAL A 26 -16.82 21.28 -3.99
CA VAL A 26 -17.35 19.96 -4.32
C VAL A 26 -18.13 19.42 -3.12
N GLU A 27 -19.38 19.04 -3.35
CA GLU A 27 -20.30 18.61 -2.29
C GLU A 27 -20.77 17.15 -2.48
N THR A 28 -20.51 16.55 -3.64
CA THR A 28 -20.94 15.17 -3.95
C THR A 28 -19.79 14.24 -4.32
N LEU A 29 -19.98 12.94 -4.12
CA LEU A 29 -18.99 11.91 -4.49
C LEU A 29 -18.70 11.89 -6.00
N ALA A 30 -19.71 12.14 -6.83
CA ALA A 30 -19.56 12.24 -8.28
C ALA A 30 -18.70 13.45 -8.69
N GLU A 31 -18.87 14.58 -8.03
CA GLU A 31 -18.05 15.77 -8.24
C GLU A 31 -16.61 15.56 -7.76
N ILE A 32 -16.40 14.80 -6.68
CA ILE A 32 -15.05 14.39 -6.24
C ILE A 32 -14.38 13.61 -7.36
N ALA A 33 -15.04 12.56 -7.88
CA ALA A 33 -14.52 11.77 -8.98
C ALA A 33 -14.22 12.63 -10.23
N ALA A 34 -15.13 13.52 -10.60
CA ALA A 34 -14.91 14.44 -11.71
C ALA A 34 -13.70 15.37 -11.50
N SER A 35 -13.47 15.83 -10.26
CA SER A 35 -12.31 16.66 -9.92
C SER A 35 -10.99 15.89 -10.05
N VAL A 36 -10.97 14.62 -9.64
CA VAL A 36 -9.82 13.72 -9.79
C VAL A 36 -9.55 13.49 -11.26
N TRP A 37 -10.59 13.22 -12.07
CA TRP A 37 -10.41 12.95 -13.48
C TRP A 37 -9.82 14.15 -14.24
N LYS A 38 -10.32 15.35 -13.93
CA LYS A 38 -9.85 16.63 -14.52
C LYS A 38 -8.50 17.10 -13.98
N SER A 39 -7.95 16.42 -12.97
CA SER A 39 -6.71 16.86 -12.32
C SER A 39 -5.46 16.59 -13.16
N SER A 40 -5.45 15.50 -13.95
CA SER A 40 -4.34 15.08 -14.80
C SER A 40 -4.71 15.10 -16.28
N ARG A 41 -3.88 15.75 -17.12
CA ARG A 41 -4.11 15.86 -18.57
C ARG A 41 -3.93 14.52 -19.33
N ASN A 42 -3.15 13.59 -18.78
CA ASN A 42 -2.78 12.32 -19.42
C ASN A 42 -3.40 11.11 -18.71
N GLY A 43 -4.41 11.33 -17.87
CA GLY A 43 -5.11 10.26 -17.17
C GLY A 43 -4.31 9.58 -16.05
N HIS A 44 -3.25 10.22 -15.54
CA HIS A 44 -2.45 9.65 -14.44
C HIS A 44 -3.21 9.51 -13.11
N ASN A 45 -4.32 10.24 -12.94
CA ASN A 45 -5.22 10.11 -11.80
C ASN A 45 -6.55 9.55 -12.30
N ALA A 46 -6.90 8.34 -11.88
CA ALA A 46 -8.18 7.71 -12.19
C ALA A 46 -8.96 7.51 -10.88
N PRO A 47 -10.17 8.10 -10.74
CA PRO A 47 -11.01 7.84 -9.58
C PRO A 47 -11.62 6.44 -9.65
N GLN A 48 -11.64 5.73 -8.52
CA GLN A 48 -12.42 4.50 -8.35
C GLN A 48 -13.44 4.76 -7.24
N LEU A 49 -14.73 4.67 -7.56
CA LEU A 49 -15.79 4.84 -6.58
C LEU A 49 -16.03 3.52 -5.83
N VAL A 50 -16.44 3.64 -4.57
CA VAL A 50 -16.71 2.48 -3.70
C VAL A 50 -17.98 1.73 -4.11
N ASP A 51 -18.93 2.46 -4.70
CA ASP A 51 -20.24 1.98 -5.15
C ASP A 51 -20.31 1.73 -6.66
N ASP A 52 -19.15 1.69 -7.34
CA ASP A 52 -19.09 1.41 -8.77
C ASP A 52 -19.53 -0.04 -9.07
N PRO A 53 -20.66 -0.25 -9.78
CA PRO A 53 -21.17 -1.59 -10.08
C PRO A 53 -20.33 -2.32 -11.15
N VAL A 54 -19.53 -1.59 -11.94
CA VAL A 54 -18.69 -2.15 -13.01
C VAL A 54 -17.32 -2.56 -12.47
N ALA A 55 -16.79 -1.80 -11.51
CA ALA A 55 -15.49 -2.04 -10.89
C ALA A 55 -15.60 -2.05 -9.35
N PRO A 56 -16.10 -3.15 -8.75
CA PRO A 56 -16.28 -3.22 -7.31
C PRO A 56 -14.94 -3.18 -6.57
N LEU A 57 -14.89 -2.37 -5.51
CA LEU A 57 -13.71 -2.23 -4.65
C LEU A 57 -13.83 -3.13 -3.42
N PHE A 58 -12.90 -4.08 -3.28
CA PHE A 58 -12.84 -4.98 -2.12
C PHE A 58 -11.72 -4.57 -1.16
N PHE A 59 -12.07 -4.38 0.10
CA PHE A 59 -11.11 -4.15 1.17
C PHE A 59 -10.87 -5.48 1.89
N TYR A 60 -9.60 -5.80 2.13
CA TYR A 60 -9.21 -7.03 2.81
C TYR A 60 -8.38 -6.70 4.05
N ASP A 61 -8.55 -7.48 5.11
CA ASP A 61 -7.73 -7.37 6.33
C ASP A 61 -6.36 -8.04 6.17
N TRP A 62 -5.54 -7.44 5.32
CA TRP A 62 -4.18 -7.90 5.06
C TRP A 62 -3.34 -7.97 6.34
N ALA A 63 -3.60 -7.10 7.31
CA ALA A 63 -2.88 -7.07 8.56
C ALA A 63 -3.11 -8.37 9.35
N THR A 64 -4.36 -8.77 9.61
CA THR A 64 -4.68 -10.01 10.32
C THR A 64 -4.21 -11.24 9.55
N PHE A 65 -4.40 -11.24 8.23
CA PHE A 65 -3.93 -12.35 7.40
C PHE A 65 -2.43 -12.53 7.45
N PHE A 66 -1.63 -11.50 7.18
CA PHE A 66 -0.18 -11.66 7.17
C PHE A 66 0.37 -11.92 8.56
N LYS A 67 -0.29 -11.42 9.61
CA LYS A 67 0.06 -11.73 11.01
C LYS A 67 -0.08 -13.22 11.33
N ARG A 68 -0.90 -14.00 10.61
CA ARG A 68 -0.97 -15.47 10.81
C ARG A 68 0.21 -16.21 10.15
N ILE A 69 0.77 -15.66 9.07
CA ILE A 69 1.80 -16.29 8.26
C ILE A 69 3.21 -15.88 8.71
N PHE A 70 3.38 -14.59 8.99
CA PHE A 70 4.68 -13.96 9.17
C PHE A 70 4.89 -13.40 10.59
N LYS A 71 6.15 -13.38 11.00
CA LYS A 71 6.66 -12.72 12.20
C LYS A 71 7.01 -11.27 11.85
N PRO A 72 6.79 -10.31 12.76
CA PRO A 72 7.21 -8.94 12.54
C PRO A 72 8.74 -8.82 12.52
N ILE A 73 9.26 -7.86 11.74
CA ILE A 73 10.66 -7.44 11.77
C ILE A 73 10.73 -6.03 12.39
N PRO A 74 11.69 -5.74 13.28
CA PRO A 74 11.89 -4.41 13.81
C PRO A 74 12.45 -3.46 12.74
N ILE A 75 11.58 -2.70 12.09
CA ILE A 75 11.94 -1.78 11.01
C ILE A 75 12.75 -0.56 11.44
N ILE A 76 12.82 -0.29 12.75
CA ILE A 76 13.57 0.84 13.32
C ILE A 76 15.08 0.51 13.42
N LEU A 77 15.42 -0.78 13.50
CA LEU A 77 16.81 -1.23 13.64
C LEU A 77 17.51 -1.41 12.28
N TYR A 78 16.74 -1.74 11.23
CA TYR A 78 17.28 -2.04 9.92
C TYR A 78 16.83 -1.00 8.90
N HIS A 79 17.78 -0.45 8.15
CA HIS A 79 17.51 0.60 7.17
C HIS A 79 17.41 0.05 5.74
N HIS A 80 17.90 -1.17 5.51
CA HIS A 80 17.87 -1.81 4.20
C HIS A 80 17.24 -3.19 4.29
N PHE A 81 16.31 -3.46 3.38
CA PHE A 81 15.59 -4.73 3.26
C PHE A 81 15.73 -5.23 1.82
N ARG A 82 16.08 -6.50 1.68
CA ARG A 82 16.12 -7.20 0.40
C ARG A 82 15.29 -8.47 0.52
N ILE A 83 14.37 -8.64 -0.41
CA ILE A 83 13.51 -9.81 -0.56
C ILE A 83 13.79 -10.34 -1.97
N ASP A 84 13.91 -11.65 -2.11
CA ASP A 84 14.07 -12.28 -3.42
C ASP A 84 13.15 -13.50 -3.56
N LYS A 85 12.98 -13.94 -4.80
CA LYS A 85 12.08 -15.04 -5.16
C LYS A 85 12.63 -16.42 -4.77
N ASP A 86 13.94 -16.53 -4.58
CA ASP A 86 14.63 -17.80 -4.39
C ASP A 86 14.62 -18.20 -2.90
N HIS A 87 14.40 -17.23 -2.00
CA HIS A 87 14.33 -17.40 -0.54
C HIS A 87 12.99 -16.92 0.03
N PRO A 88 11.85 -17.55 -0.32
CA PRO A 88 10.55 -17.14 0.19
C PRO A 88 10.51 -17.20 1.73
N GLY A 89 10.02 -16.13 2.35
CA GLY A 89 9.95 -16.02 3.80
C GLY A 89 11.24 -15.63 4.49
N ILE A 90 12.33 -15.41 3.74
CA ILE A 90 13.56 -14.80 4.25
C ILE A 90 13.60 -13.34 3.82
N VAL A 91 13.87 -12.47 4.77
CA VAL A 91 14.19 -11.07 4.50
C VAL A 91 15.64 -10.85 4.88
N PHE A 92 16.41 -10.34 3.94
CA PHE A 92 17.79 -9.96 4.17
C PHE A 92 17.82 -8.51 4.64
N VAL A 93 18.45 -8.26 5.78
CA VAL A 93 18.45 -6.95 6.46
C VAL A 93 19.86 -6.42 6.68
N ARG A 94 20.00 -5.10 6.66
CA ARG A 94 21.22 -4.38 7.07
C ARG A 94 20.85 -3.17 7.92
N GLU A 95 21.61 -2.94 8.99
CA GLU A 95 21.48 -1.72 9.80
C GLU A 95 21.88 -0.50 8.99
N TYR A 96 23.08 -0.48 8.42
CA TYR A 96 23.54 0.58 7.52
C TYR A 96 23.95 0.00 6.17
N ALA A 97 24.14 0.85 5.16
CA ALA A 97 24.53 0.41 3.82
C ALA A 97 25.86 -0.38 3.79
N THR A 98 26.76 -0.09 4.74
CA THR A 98 28.06 -0.74 4.93
C THR A 98 28.01 -1.94 5.88
N SER A 99 26.90 -2.15 6.59
CA SER A 99 26.76 -3.26 7.52
C SER A 99 26.66 -4.59 6.78
N GLN A 100 27.08 -5.66 7.46
CA GLN A 100 26.91 -7.02 6.95
C GLN A 100 25.43 -7.36 6.78
N GLU A 101 25.10 -8.07 5.71
CA GLU A 101 23.76 -8.56 5.46
C GLU A 101 23.45 -9.78 6.33
N MET A 102 22.29 -9.74 6.99
CA MET A 102 21.79 -10.82 7.82
C MET A 102 20.48 -11.37 7.24
N ALA A 103 20.34 -12.69 7.24
CA ALA A 103 19.11 -13.35 6.81
C ALA A 103 18.16 -13.55 8.01
N VAL A 104 16.93 -13.05 7.90
CA VAL A 104 15.89 -13.20 8.92
C VAL A 104 14.73 -14.00 8.35
N ASN A 105 14.46 -15.17 8.92
CA ASN A 105 13.29 -15.96 8.55
C ASN A 105 12.04 -15.43 9.26
N ILE A 106 11.12 -14.85 8.48
CA ILE A 106 9.85 -14.33 8.98
C ILE A 106 8.71 -15.33 8.92
N LEU A 107 8.84 -16.48 8.26
CA LEU A 107 7.78 -17.48 8.28
C LEU A 107 7.59 -18.07 9.67
N LYS A 108 6.33 -18.21 10.08
CA LYS A 108 5.96 -18.97 11.28
C LYS A 108 6.05 -20.47 10.98
N ALA A 109 6.47 -21.24 11.98
CA ALA A 109 6.55 -22.69 11.85
C ALA A 109 5.14 -23.27 11.60
N GLY A 110 5.02 -24.13 10.58
CA GLY A 110 3.74 -24.73 10.20
C GLY A 110 2.74 -23.77 9.54
N ALA A 111 3.16 -22.55 9.16
CA ALA A 111 2.30 -21.65 8.41
C ALA A 111 2.00 -22.22 7.02
N ALA A 112 0.73 -22.53 6.76
CA ALA A 112 0.26 -22.85 5.42
C ALA A 112 0.17 -21.56 4.61
N VAL A 113 0.94 -21.47 3.53
CA VAL A 113 0.84 -20.39 2.54
C VAL A 113 0.03 -20.94 1.37
N ASP A 114 -1.28 -20.71 1.39
CA ASP A 114 -2.13 -20.98 0.25
C ASP A 114 -2.38 -19.67 -0.52
N PRO A 115 -1.83 -19.51 -1.74
CA PRO A 115 -2.02 -18.31 -2.53
C PRO A 115 -3.45 -18.14 -3.07
N THR A 116 -4.29 -19.17 -2.96
CA THR A 116 -5.67 -19.17 -3.49
C THR A 116 -6.72 -18.78 -2.46
N VAL A 117 -6.37 -18.75 -1.17
CA VAL A 117 -7.30 -18.36 -0.10
C VAL A 117 -7.46 -16.85 -0.06
N LEU A 118 -8.55 -16.36 -0.66
CA LEU A 118 -9.00 -14.98 -0.52
C LEU A 118 -9.43 -14.70 0.92
N GLN A 119 -9.10 -13.51 1.40
CA GLN A 119 -9.40 -13.10 2.77
C GLN A 119 -10.84 -12.65 2.93
N LEU A 120 -11.26 -12.47 4.19
CA LEU A 120 -12.52 -11.82 4.50
C LEU A 120 -12.53 -10.40 3.92
N VAL A 121 -13.54 -10.11 3.10
CA VAL A 121 -13.83 -8.74 2.66
C VAL A 121 -14.37 -7.99 3.87
N ILE A 122 -13.73 -6.87 4.20
CA ILE A 122 -14.16 -5.98 5.27
C ILE A 122 -14.86 -4.75 4.69
N PRO A 123 -15.85 -4.18 5.39
CA PRO A 123 -16.39 -2.89 5.00
C PRO A 123 -15.30 -1.80 5.12
N PRO A 124 -15.23 -0.85 4.20
CA PRO A 124 -14.32 0.28 4.31
C PRO A 124 -14.65 1.14 5.54
N SER A 125 -13.66 1.38 6.39
CA SER A 125 -13.83 2.25 7.55
C SER A 125 -14.14 3.70 7.14
N GLY A 126 -15.02 4.38 7.88
CA GLY A 126 -15.38 5.78 7.63
C GLY A 126 -16.47 5.97 6.57
N LEU A 127 -17.05 4.87 6.07
CA LEU A 127 -18.28 4.84 5.27
C LEU A 127 -19.45 4.22 6.07
N ASP A 128 -19.27 4.02 7.37
CA ASP A 128 -20.34 3.62 8.28
C ASP A 128 -21.33 4.80 8.45
N ALA A 129 -22.63 4.49 8.42
CA ALA A 129 -23.73 5.46 8.47
C ALA A 129 -23.81 6.26 9.78
#